data_AF-A0A485D374-F1
#
_entry.id   AF-A0A485D374-F1
#
_cell.length_a   1.000
_cell.length_b   1.000
_cell.length_c   1.000
_cell.angle_alpha   90.00
_cell.angle_beta   90.00
_cell.angle_gamma   90.00
#
_symmetry.space_group_name_H-M   'P 1'
#
loop_
_entity.id
_entity.type
_entity.pdbx_description
1 polymer ?
#
loop_
_entity_poly.entity_id
_entity_poly.type
_entity_poly.pdbx_seq_one_letter_code
_entity_poly.pdbx_strand_id
1 'polypeptide(L)'
;MKGTVFAVALNHRSQLDAWREAFEQGPYKTPPKTAVWFIKPHNTVIGGGEPIPLPQGETVYSGATVALVVGKTASKVTVENASHYIAGYALANEVSLAEESFYRPAIKAKCRDGFCPLGGNSGYRERR
;
A
#
# COMPACT_ATOMS: atom_id res chain seq x y z
N MET A 1 -12.82 8.46 -0.09
CA MET A 1 -12.16 8.42 -1.42
C MET A 1 -12.65 7.19 -2.15
N LYS A 2 -13.04 7.26 -3.43
CA LYS A 2 -13.57 6.09 -4.20
C LYS A 2 -12.68 5.70 -5.39
N GLY A 3 -11.36 5.87 -5.26
CA GLY A 3 -10.39 5.53 -6.32
C GLY A 3 -9.69 4.18 -6.08
N THR A 4 -8.92 3.73 -7.06
CA THR A 4 -8.03 2.56 -6.92
C THR A 4 -6.88 2.88 -5.97
N VAL A 5 -6.63 2.01 -4.99
CA VAL A 5 -5.52 2.14 -4.04
C VAL A 5 -4.35 1.27 -4.50
N PHE A 6 -3.30 1.93 -5.00
CA PHE A 6 -2.01 1.30 -5.29
C PHE A 6 -1.08 1.45 -4.10
N ALA A 7 -0.21 0.47 -3.90
CA ALA A 7 0.81 0.49 -2.87
C ALA A 7 2.08 -0.22 -3.33
N VAL A 8 3.21 0.14 -2.72
CA VAL A 8 4.54 -0.36 -3.06
C VAL A 8 5.11 -1.14 -1.88
N ALA A 9 5.44 -2.41 -2.10
CA ALA A 9 6.14 -3.26 -1.16
C ALA A 9 7.66 -3.11 -1.32
N LEU A 10 8.43 -3.58 -0.33
CA LEU A 10 9.90 -3.57 -0.37
C LEU A 10 10.49 -2.17 -0.61
N ASN A 11 9.81 -1.14 -0.09
CA ASN A 11 10.19 0.27 -0.26
C ASN A 11 10.87 0.88 0.99
N HIS A 12 10.93 0.14 2.09
CA HIS A 12 11.68 0.55 3.28
C HIS A 12 13.06 -0.12 3.28
N ARG A 13 14.12 0.67 3.50
CA ARG A 13 15.51 0.17 3.44
C ARG A 13 15.78 -0.99 4.39
N SER A 14 15.24 -0.92 5.62
CA SER A 14 15.44 -2.02 6.58
C SER A 14 14.83 -3.35 6.12
N GLN A 15 13.74 -3.30 5.34
CA GLN A 15 13.13 -4.52 4.80
C GLN A 15 14.00 -5.07 3.65
N LEU A 16 14.54 -4.20 2.81
CA LEU A 16 15.51 -4.60 1.78
C LEU A 16 16.77 -5.23 2.40
N ASP A 17 17.26 -4.65 3.50
CA ASP A 17 18.42 -5.17 4.22
C ASP A 17 18.13 -6.54 4.86
N ALA A 18 16.97 -6.69 5.52
CA ALA A 18 16.55 -7.93 6.15
C ALA A 18 16.34 -9.08 5.14
N TRP A 19 15.92 -8.75 3.92
CA TRP A 19 15.64 -9.74 2.85
C TRP A 19 16.81 -9.94 1.88
N ARG A 20 17.93 -9.23 2.06
CA ARG A 20 19.05 -9.19 1.13
C ARG A 20 19.53 -10.58 0.71
N GLU A 21 19.81 -11.45 1.68
CA GLU A 21 20.28 -12.81 1.41
C GLU A 21 19.22 -13.66 0.72
N ALA A 22 17.97 -13.55 1.15
CA ALA A 22 16.86 -14.28 0.55
C ALA A 22 16.67 -13.91 -0.92
N PHE A 23 16.87 -12.64 -1.29
CA PHE A 23 16.74 -12.19 -2.68
C PHE A 23 17.76 -12.79 -3.64
N GLU A 24 18.95 -13.17 -3.18
CA GLU A 24 19.96 -13.83 -4.00
C GLU A 24 19.66 -15.32 -4.22
N GLN A 25 18.73 -15.89 -3.45
CA GLN A 25 18.36 -17.30 -3.51
C GLN A 25 17.08 -17.53 -4.32
N GLY A 26 16.85 -18.78 -4.73
CA GLY A 26 15.55 -19.18 -5.28
C GLY A 26 14.45 -19.02 -4.22
N PRO A 27 13.26 -18.47 -4.58
CA PRO A 27 12.76 -18.23 -5.93
C PRO A 27 13.05 -16.83 -6.51
N TYR A 28 13.74 -15.95 -5.80
CA TYR A 28 13.90 -14.53 -6.16
C TYR A 28 15.07 -14.27 -7.12
N LYS A 29 16.23 -14.92 -6.87
CA LYS A 29 17.47 -14.89 -7.67
C LYS A 29 18.19 -13.54 -7.80
N THR A 30 17.49 -12.42 -7.65
CA THR A 30 18.08 -11.09 -7.63
C THR A 30 17.14 -10.13 -6.89
N PRO A 31 17.67 -9.10 -6.21
CA PRO A 31 16.84 -8.05 -5.63
C PRO A 31 15.93 -7.36 -6.66
N PRO A 32 14.78 -6.79 -6.23
CA PRO A 32 13.90 -6.06 -7.13
C PRO A 32 14.63 -4.92 -7.87
N LYS A 33 14.53 -4.91 -9.21
CA LYS A 33 15.13 -3.88 -10.06
C LYS A 33 14.21 -2.67 -10.28
N THR A 34 12.91 -2.87 -10.03
CA THR A 34 11.86 -1.87 -10.18
C THR A 34 10.91 -1.97 -8.99
N ALA A 35 10.02 -0.99 -8.84
CA ALA A 35 9.05 -0.96 -7.76
C ALA A 35 8.15 -2.22 -7.77
N VAL A 36 7.91 -2.77 -6.57
CA VAL A 36 7.08 -3.96 -6.37
C VAL A 36 5.68 -3.54 -5.97
N TRP A 37 4.76 -3.59 -6.92
CA TRP A 37 3.41 -3.06 -6.75
C TRP A 37 2.40 -4.11 -6.27
N PHE A 38 1.42 -3.63 -5.51
CA PHE A 38 0.18 -4.37 -5.22
C PHE A 38 -1.01 -3.39 -5.10
N ILE A 39 -2.21 -3.95 -5.01
CA ILE A 39 -3.46 -3.20 -4.92
C ILE A 39 -4.19 -3.57 -3.62
N LYS A 40 -4.78 -2.57 -2.97
CA LYS A 40 -5.76 -2.77 -1.89
C LYS A 40 -7.16 -2.67 -2.52
N PRO A 41 -7.87 -3.79 -2.75
CA PRO A 41 -9.16 -3.78 -3.43
C PRO A 41 -10.25 -3.09 -2.59
N HIS A 42 -11.37 -2.76 -3.25
CA HIS A 42 -12.43 -1.94 -2.66
C HIS A 42 -12.96 -2.45 -1.32
N ASN A 43 -13.06 -3.76 -1.11
CA ASN A 43 -13.52 -4.37 0.15
C ASN A 43 -12.60 -4.08 1.34
N THR A 44 -11.32 -3.78 1.07
CA THR A 44 -10.37 -3.45 2.13
C THR A 44 -10.49 -2.01 2.61
N VAL A 45 -11.02 -1.10 1.78
CA VAL A 45 -10.97 0.34 2.03
C VAL A 45 -12.06 0.75 2.99
N ILE A 46 -11.66 1.29 4.14
CA ILE A 46 -12.56 1.84 5.16
C ILE A 46 -12.09 3.24 5.59
N GLY A 47 -13.00 4.07 6.07
CA GLY A 47 -12.72 5.40 6.59
C GLY A 47 -12.13 5.39 8.00
N GLY A 48 -11.65 6.57 8.43
CA GLY A 48 -11.18 6.76 9.79
C GLY A 48 -12.28 6.52 10.83
N GLY A 49 -11.99 5.70 11.84
CA GLY A 49 -12.93 5.32 12.90
C GLY A 49 -13.79 4.10 12.58
N GLU A 50 -13.76 3.60 11.36
CA GLU A 50 -14.41 2.33 11.02
C GLU A 50 -13.62 1.14 11.58
N PRO A 51 -14.30 0.07 12.03
CA PRO A 51 -13.63 -1.08 12.65
C PRO A 51 -12.83 -1.88 11.61
N ILE A 52 -11.67 -2.40 12.02
CA ILE A 52 -10.90 -3.38 11.24
C ILE A 52 -11.35 -4.78 11.69
N PRO A 53 -12.02 -5.58 10.85
CA PRO A 53 -12.44 -6.93 11.21
C PRO A 53 -11.21 -7.81 11.47
N LEU A 54 -11.11 -8.36 12.68
CA LEU A 54 -10.01 -9.25 13.05
C LEU A 54 -10.37 -10.70 12.69
N PRO A 55 -9.69 -11.34 11.72
CA PRO A 55 -9.91 -12.75 11.41
C PRO A 55 -9.48 -13.65 12.58
N GLN A 56 -10.32 -14.63 12.91
CA GLN A 56 -10.05 -15.57 14.00
C GLN A 56 -8.83 -16.44 13.70
N GLY A 57 -7.96 -16.63 14.70
CA GLY A 57 -6.79 -17.51 14.61
C GLY A 57 -5.60 -16.94 13.84
N GLU A 58 -5.64 -15.66 13.47
CA GLU A 58 -4.60 -15.00 12.69
C GLU A 58 -3.90 -13.91 13.52
N THR A 59 -2.59 -13.77 13.34
CA THR A 59 -1.85 -12.59 13.82
C THR A 59 -1.93 -11.49 12.76
N VAL A 60 -2.48 -10.34 13.15
CA VAL A 60 -2.65 -9.18 12.26
C VAL A 60 -1.69 -8.06 12.64
N TYR A 61 -1.07 -7.48 11.61
CA TYR A 61 -0.09 -6.40 11.74
C TYR A 61 -0.69 -5.09 11.25
N SER A 62 -0.47 -4.03 12.02
CA SER A 62 -0.70 -2.66 11.57
C SER A 62 0.46 -2.20 10.68
N GLY A 63 0.15 -1.58 9.54
CA GLY A 63 1.10 -1.02 8.59
C GLY A 63 0.88 0.48 8.40
N ALA A 64 1.08 1.28 9.45
CA ALA A 64 0.88 2.72 9.36
C ALA A 64 1.78 3.34 8.27
N THR A 65 1.19 4.10 7.36
CA THR A 65 1.88 4.66 6.18
C THR A 65 1.19 5.94 5.69
N VAL A 66 1.71 6.55 4.64
CA VAL A 66 1.15 7.72 3.97
C VAL A 66 0.75 7.37 2.54
N ALA A 67 -0.47 7.75 2.15
CA ALA A 67 -0.95 7.67 0.79
C ALA A 67 -0.85 9.05 0.12
N LEU A 68 -0.29 9.12 -1.09
CA LEU A 68 -0.48 10.28 -1.94
C LEU A 68 -1.83 10.18 -2.65
N VAL A 69 -2.50 11.32 -2.84
CA VAL A 69 -3.77 11.41 -3.53
C VAL A 69 -3.56 12.05 -4.90
N VAL A 70 -3.86 11.32 -5.96
CA VAL A 70 -3.77 11.84 -7.34
C VAL A 70 -4.89 12.85 -7.58
N GLY A 71 -4.55 14.06 -8.02
CA GLY A 71 -5.48 15.18 -8.21
C GLY A 71 -5.98 15.39 -9.63
N LYS A 72 -5.28 14.87 -10.63
CA LYS A 72 -5.64 14.95 -12.06
C LYS A 72 -5.09 13.74 -12.81
N THR A 73 -5.67 13.43 -13.96
CA THR A 73 -5.25 12.30 -14.81
C THR A 73 -3.74 12.31 -15.05
N ALA A 74 -3.05 11.25 -14.62
CA ALA A 74 -1.60 11.12 -14.72
C ALA A 74 -1.26 10.00 -15.73
N SER A 75 -0.42 10.32 -16.72
CA SER A 75 0.09 9.36 -17.70
C SER A 75 1.52 9.73 -18.07
N LYS A 76 2.45 8.79 -17.91
CA LYS A 76 3.90 8.97 -18.19
C LYS A 76 4.49 10.26 -17.58
N VAL A 77 4.08 10.58 -16.34
CA VAL A 77 4.53 11.78 -15.63
C VAL A 77 6.01 11.63 -15.26
N THR A 78 6.82 12.67 -15.54
CA THR A 78 8.22 12.70 -15.12
C THR A 78 8.34 12.97 -13.62
N VAL A 79 9.46 12.61 -13.01
CA VAL A 79 9.67 12.76 -11.56
C VAL A 79 9.57 14.24 -11.15
N GLU A 80 10.13 15.13 -11.96
CA GLU A 80 10.17 16.58 -11.72
C GLU A 80 8.76 17.19 -11.72
N ASN A 81 7.84 16.60 -12.49
CA ASN A 81 6.47 17.07 -12.62
C ASN A 81 5.49 16.39 -11.66
N ALA A 82 5.93 15.40 -10.87
CA ALA A 82 5.04 14.56 -10.06
C ALA A 82 4.18 15.39 -9.08
N SER A 83 4.77 16.40 -8.42
CA SER A 83 4.08 17.26 -7.46
C SER A 83 2.87 17.98 -8.06
N HIS A 84 2.90 18.34 -9.34
CA HIS A 84 1.78 18.98 -10.04
C HIS A 84 0.56 18.09 -10.21
N TYR A 85 0.69 16.76 -10.00
CA TYR A 85 -0.38 15.78 -10.10
C TYR A 85 -0.88 15.29 -8.73
N ILE A 86 -0.20 15.66 -7.64
CA ILE A 86 -0.57 15.26 -6.28
C ILE A 86 -1.52 16.31 -5.69
N ALA A 87 -2.76 15.92 -5.40
CA ALA A 87 -3.73 16.78 -4.70
C ALA A 87 -3.44 16.92 -3.19
N GLY A 88 -2.70 15.97 -2.62
CA GLY A 88 -2.35 15.98 -1.21
C GLY A 88 -1.95 14.59 -0.73
N TYR A 89 -1.96 14.42 0.59
CA TYR A 89 -1.59 13.19 1.26
C TYR A 89 -2.65 12.83 2.30
N ALA A 90 -2.78 11.55 2.60
CA ALA A 90 -3.63 11.03 3.67
C ALA A 90 -2.84 10.01 4.50
N LEU A 91 -3.10 9.97 5.81
CA LEU A 91 -2.67 8.84 6.61
C LEU A 91 -3.41 7.58 6.15
N ALA A 92 -2.70 6.47 6.12
CA ALA A 92 -3.21 5.18 5.72
C ALA A 92 -2.71 4.10 6.69
N ASN A 93 -3.45 2.99 6.76
CA ASN A 93 -2.96 1.79 7.42
C ASN A 93 -3.04 0.62 6.43
N GLU A 94 -1.88 0.09 6.07
CA GLU A 94 -1.76 -1.10 5.25
C GLU A 94 -1.79 -2.35 6.15
N VAL A 95 -2.97 -2.67 6.65
CA VAL A 95 -3.15 -3.85 7.50
C VAL A 95 -2.84 -5.12 6.70
N SER A 96 -2.13 -6.05 7.33
CA SER A 96 -1.65 -7.26 6.69
C SER A 96 -1.56 -8.41 7.69
N LEU A 97 -1.61 -9.64 7.18
CA LEU A 97 -0.98 -10.79 7.85
C LEU A 97 0.56 -10.71 7.69
N ALA A 98 1.27 -11.69 8.25
CA ALA A 98 2.72 -11.78 8.13
C ALA A 98 3.19 -11.77 6.66
N GLU A 99 4.26 -11.04 6.40
CA GLU A 99 4.91 -10.96 5.09
C GLU A 99 6.01 -12.02 4.96
N GLU A 100 5.59 -13.29 4.83
CA GLU A 100 6.53 -14.43 4.80
C GLU A 100 7.12 -14.71 3.41
N SER A 101 6.56 -14.10 2.36
CA SER A 101 7.05 -14.21 1.00
C SER A 101 6.63 -13.02 0.14
N PHE A 102 7.51 -12.63 -0.78
CA PHE A 102 7.24 -11.62 -1.81
C PHE A 102 7.20 -12.22 -3.23
N TYR A 103 7.17 -13.56 -3.36
CA TYR A 103 7.27 -14.23 -4.66
C TYR A 103 5.94 -14.29 -5.42
N ARG A 104 4.83 -14.46 -4.70
CA ARG A 104 3.46 -14.48 -5.24
C ARG A 104 2.64 -13.36 -4.64
N PRO A 105 1.57 -12.89 -5.32
CA PRO A 105 0.70 -11.87 -4.78
C PRO A 105 0.15 -12.24 -3.40
N ALA A 106 0.33 -11.35 -2.43
CA ALA A 106 -0.05 -11.55 -1.03
C ALA A 106 -1.56 -11.35 -0.79
N ILE A 107 -2.41 -11.97 -1.62
CA ILE A 107 -3.87 -11.74 -1.65
C ILE A 107 -4.51 -12.04 -0.30
N LYS A 108 -4.21 -13.20 0.29
CA LYS A 108 -4.76 -13.59 1.61
C LYS A 108 -4.27 -12.70 2.75
N ALA A 109 -3.07 -12.13 2.61
CA ALA A 109 -2.48 -11.29 3.64
C ALA A 109 -3.04 -9.86 3.59
N LYS A 110 -3.21 -9.29 2.39
CA LYS A 110 -3.47 -7.85 2.21
C LYS A 110 -4.86 -7.50 1.68
N CYS A 111 -5.64 -8.44 1.16
CA CYS A 111 -6.92 -8.15 0.50
C CYS A 111 -8.18 -8.49 1.33
N ARG A 112 -8.04 -8.63 2.66
CA ARG A 112 -9.17 -8.92 3.56
C ARG A 112 -10.02 -7.66 3.83
N ASP A 113 -11.28 -7.88 4.19
CA ASP A 113 -12.22 -6.80 4.46
C ASP A 113 -11.67 -5.85 5.53
N GLY A 114 -11.79 -4.54 5.29
CA GLY A 114 -11.31 -3.50 6.20
C GLY A 114 -9.78 -3.38 6.35
N PHE A 115 -8.96 -4.10 5.58
CA PHE A 115 -7.49 -4.07 5.73
C PHE A 115 -6.81 -2.81 5.15
N CYS A 116 -7.56 -1.79 4.74
CA CYS A 116 -7.03 -0.52 4.26
C CYS A 116 -7.78 0.68 4.86
N PRO A 117 -7.63 0.96 6.17
CA PRO A 117 -8.04 2.24 6.71
C PRO A 117 -7.35 3.39 5.98
N LEU A 118 -8.14 4.34 5.50
CA LEU A 118 -7.68 5.56 4.84
C LEU A 118 -8.28 6.77 5.53
N GLY A 119 -7.42 7.70 5.95
CA GLY A 119 -7.81 8.96 6.54
C GLY A 119 -8.56 9.85 5.55
N GLY A 120 -9.36 10.77 6.09
CA GLY A 120 -9.92 11.87 5.31
C GLY A 120 -8.79 12.74 4.75
N ASN A 121 -8.93 13.17 3.49
CA ASN A 121 -7.96 14.09 2.91
C ASN A 121 -8.18 15.48 3.54
N SER A 122 -7.22 15.95 4.33
CA SER A 122 -7.24 17.27 4.96
C SER A 122 -7.17 18.43 3.97
N GLY A 123 -7.04 18.16 2.65
CA GLY A 123 -7.06 19.16 1.57
C GLY A 123 -8.14 18.95 0.49
N TYR A 124 -8.97 17.90 0.55
CA TYR A 124 -10.01 17.65 -0.48
C TYR A 124 -11.33 18.29 -0.06
N ARG A 125 -11.57 19.52 -0.52
CA ARG A 125 -12.94 20.01 -0.68
C ARG A 125 -13.50 19.35 -1.94
N GLU A 126 -14.49 18.49 -1.77
CA GLU A 126 -15.33 17.97 -2.85
C GLU A 126 -15.93 19.17 -3.59
N ARG A 127 -15.37 19.52 -4.75
CA ARG A 127 -16.03 20.48 -5.64
C ARG A 127 -17.19 19.73 -6.27
N ARG A 128 -18.40 20.04 -5.79
CA ARG A 128 -19.64 19.80 -6.52
C ARG A 128 -19.67 20.66 -7.78
#